data_AF-A0A6F8T5R9-F1
#
_entry.id   AF-A0A6F8T5R9-F1
#
_cell.length_a   1.000
_cell.length_b   1.000
_cell.length_c   1.000
_cell.angle_alpha   90.00
_cell.angle_beta   90.00
_cell.angle_gamma   90.00
#
_symmetry.space_group_name_H-M   'P 1'
#
loop_
_entity.id
_entity.type
_entity.pdbx_description
1 polymer ?
#
loop_
_entity_poly.entity_id
_entity_poly.type
_entity_poly.pdbx_seq_one_letter_code
_entity_poly.pdbx_strand_id
1 'polypeptide(L)'
;MVWPLVFWYNKPMKKTNYITQKDSKTMEQMVADLQLKLVESEKKHQEHIQSKDIIISALHHQLFVLKNAKFGRKSEKLEEDKQLDLGFDEAELLSSQDVTSEEVIETKTITIKKKKPGRKPLPSNMPYIEHIHDINDADKHCACGCALTHIGNETSEQLDVLPQVTYRVIHIRSVMGHDY
;
A
#
# COMPACT_ATOMS: atom_id res chain seq x y z
N MET A 1 3.28 -56.20 89.87
CA MET A 1 4.20 -55.52 88.93
C MET A 1 3.34 -55.11 87.73
N VAL A 2 2.84 -53.86 87.62
CA VAL A 2 3.53 -52.63 87.11
C VAL A 2 3.98 -52.87 85.66
N TRP A 3 3.61 -52.20 84.55
CA TRP A 3 2.94 -50.92 84.14
C TRP A 3 2.61 -51.04 82.59
N PRO A 4 2.23 -50.00 81.79
CA PRO A 4 0.95 -49.26 81.71
C PRO A 4 0.34 -49.22 80.26
N LEU A 5 -0.98 -49.08 80.11
CA LEU A 5 -1.61 -48.74 78.82
C LEU A 5 -1.57 -47.22 78.59
N VAL A 6 -0.81 -46.79 77.59
CA VAL A 6 -0.72 -45.39 77.14
C VAL A 6 -2.02 -45.02 76.41
N PHE A 7 -2.84 -44.20 77.05
CA PHE A 7 -4.09 -43.68 76.49
C PHE A 7 -3.78 -42.46 75.60
N TRP A 8 -3.87 -42.62 74.29
CA TRP A 8 -3.64 -41.55 73.31
C TRP A 8 -4.87 -40.63 73.24
N TYR A 9 -4.68 -39.33 73.51
CA TYR A 9 -5.73 -38.32 73.47
C TYR A 9 -6.06 -37.95 72.02
N ASN A 10 -7.25 -38.33 71.53
CA ASN A 10 -7.71 -37.95 70.20
C ASN A 10 -8.25 -36.50 70.25
N LYS A 11 -7.46 -35.53 69.77
CA LYS A 11 -7.92 -34.14 69.60
C LYS A 11 -9.07 -34.13 68.57
N PRO A 12 -10.25 -33.56 68.86
CA PRO A 12 -11.31 -33.46 67.88
C PRO A 12 -10.86 -32.54 66.74
N MET A 13 -10.76 -33.11 65.53
CA MET A 13 -10.58 -32.35 64.29
C MET A 13 -11.65 -31.26 64.22
N LYS A 14 -11.24 -30.01 63.96
CA LYS A 14 -12.17 -28.90 63.72
C LYS A 14 -13.09 -29.31 62.57
N LYS A 15 -14.41 -29.29 62.80
CA LYS A 15 -15.43 -29.60 61.80
C LYS A 15 -15.13 -28.76 60.56
N THR A 16 -14.83 -29.44 59.46
CA THR A 16 -14.71 -28.81 58.15
C THR A 16 -16.05 -28.14 57.83
N ASN A 17 -16.04 -26.89 57.37
CA ASN A 17 -17.27 -26.20 56.99
C ASN A 17 -17.81 -26.88 55.71
N TYR A 18 -18.75 -27.79 55.88
CA TYR A 18 -19.45 -28.46 54.79
C TYR A 18 -20.33 -27.42 54.07
N ILE A 19 -20.09 -27.20 52.78
CA ILE A 19 -20.90 -26.33 51.92
C ILE A 19 -22.34 -26.84 52.00
N THR A 20 -23.26 -25.99 52.45
CA THR A 20 -24.66 -26.41 52.57
C THR A 20 -25.29 -26.46 51.17
N GLN A 21 -26.36 -27.24 51.00
CA GLN A 21 -27.03 -27.38 49.70
C GLN A 21 -27.62 -26.06 49.17
N LYS A 22 -27.83 -25.08 50.06
CA LYS A 22 -28.23 -23.72 49.68
C LYS A 22 -27.06 -22.95 49.08
N ASP A 23 -25.85 -23.14 49.64
CA ASP A 23 -24.62 -22.51 49.17
C ASP A 23 -24.21 -23.07 47.79
N SER A 24 -24.36 -24.37 47.55
CA SER A 24 -24.10 -24.97 46.22
C SER A 24 -25.02 -24.37 45.14
N LYS A 25 -26.32 -24.23 45.43
CA LYS A 25 -27.29 -23.64 44.50
C LYS A 25 -27.02 -22.16 44.24
N THR A 26 -26.58 -21.39 45.24
CA THR A 26 -26.20 -19.99 45.02
C THR A 26 -24.94 -19.86 44.15
N MET A 27 -23.98 -20.77 44.29
CA MET A 27 -22.79 -20.78 43.45
C MET A 27 -23.11 -21.17 42.01
N GLU A 28 -24.00 -22.15 41.80
CA GLU A 28 -24.50 -22.52 40.47
C GLU A 28 -25.22 -21.36 39.78
N GLN A 29 -26.05 -20.60 40.51
CA GLN A 29 -26.71 -19.39 40.00
C GLN A 29 -25.69 -18.29 39.62
N MET A 30 -24.69 -18.04 40.46
CA MET A 30 -23.63 -17.08 40.15
C MET A 30 -22.81 -17.48 38.92
N VAL A 31 -22.50 -18.77 38.76
CA VAL A 31 -21.79 -19.28 37.58
C VAL A 31 -22.63 -19.09 36.31
N ALA A 32 -23.94 -19.37 36.37
CA ALA A 32 -24.85 -19.15 35.26
C ALA A 32 -24.93 -17.66 34.86
N ASP A 33 -25.05 -16.77 35.84
CA ASP A 33 -25.06 -15.32 35.59
C ASP A 33 -23.75 -14.80 35.00
N LEU A 34 -22.61 -15.33 35.46
CA LEU A 34 -21.30 -14.99 34.91
C LEU A 34 -21.15 -15.49 33.48
N GLN A 35 -21.62 -16.70 33.17
CA GLN A 35 -21.64 -17.26 31.81
C GLN A 35 -22.49 -16.39 30.87
N LEU A 36 -23.67 -15.95 31.32
CA LEU A 36 -24.53 -15.06 30.54
C LEU A 36 -23.85 -13.72 30.24
N LYS A 37 -23.21 -13.11 31.23
CA LYS A 37 -22.46 -11.85 31.03
C LYS A 37 -21.28 -12.01 30.08
N LEU A 38 -20.59 -13.14 30.13
CA LEU A 38 -19.49 -13.47 29.22
C LEU A 38 -19.98 -13.54 27.78
N VAL A 39 -21.05 -14.31 27.52
CA VAL A 39 -21.68 -14.41 26.19
C VAL A 39 -22.17 -13.06 25.69
N GLU A 40 -22.74 -12.23 26.56
CA GLU A 40 -23.20 -10.89 26.19
C GLU A 40 -22.03 -9.95 25.84
N SER A 41 -20.92 -10.03 26.59
CA SER A 41 -19.70 -9.27 26.29
C SER A 41 -19.07 -9.73 24.98
N GLU A 42 -18.99 -11.03 24.72
CA GLU A 42 -18.48 -11.60 23.47
C GLU A 42 -19.30 -11.14 22.27
N LYS A 43 -20.63 -11.14 22.38
CA LYS A 43 -21.52 -10.60 21.33
C LYS A 43 -21.23 -9.14 21.03
N LYS A 44 -21.14 -8.30 22.06
CA LYS A 44 -20.80 -6.86 21.91
C LYS A 44 -19.43 -6.67 21.25
N HIS A 45 -18.43 -7.46 21.64
CA HIS A 45 -17.12 -7.42 21.00
C HIS A 45 -17.18 -7.85 19.53
N GLN A 46 -17.95 -8.88 19.22
CA GLN A 46 -18.11 -9.37 17.85
C GLN A 46 -18.81 -8.33 16.95
N GLU A 47 -19.84 -7.66 17.45
CA GLU A 47 -20.51 -6.55 16.74
C GLU A 47 -19.54 -5.37 16.51
N HIS A 48 -18.71 -5.04 17.50
CA HIS A 48 -17.67 -4.02 17.36
C HIS A 48 -16.59 -4.40 16.34
N ILE A 49 -16.23 -5.68 16.25
CA ILE A 49 -15.28 -6.18 15.24
C ILE A 49 -15.91 -6.09 13.86
N GLN A 50 -17.12 -6.61 13.69
CA GLN A 50 -17.85 -6.57 12.41
C GLN A 50 -18.03 -5.15 11.88
N SER A 51 -18.43 -4.20 12.74
CA SER A 51 -18.56 -2.80 12.34
C SER A 51 -17.22 -2.19 11.89
N LYS A 52 -16.12 -2.51 12.57
CA LYS A 52 -14.78 -2.09 12.15
C LYS A 52 -14.34 -2.73 10.84
N ASP A 53 -14.61 -4.01 10.64
CA ASP A 53 -14.26 -4.72 9.40
C ASP A 53 -14.98 -4.14 8.18
N ILE A 54 -16.24 -3.75 8.34
CA ILE A 54 -17.00 -3.03 7.30
C ILE A 54 -16.33 -1.68 6.96
N ILE A 55 -15.92 -0.93 7.97
CA ILE A 55 -15.24 0.36 7.75
C ILE A 55 -13.87 0.15 7.10
N ILE A 56 -13.09 -0.81 7.57
CA ILE A 56 -11.76 -1.13 7.03
C ILE A 56 -11.86 -1.57 5.56
N SER A 57 -12.81 -2.45 5.24
CA SER A 57 -13.02 -2.89 3.86
C SER A 57 -13.44 -1.74 2.95
N ALA A 58 -14.34 -0.86 3.40
CA ALA A 58 -14.73 0.34 2.67
C ALA A 58 -13.53 1.28 2.43
N LEU A 59 -12.71 1.53 3.45
CA LEU A 59 -11.51 2.36 3.33
C LEU A 59 -10.46 1.74 2.40
N HIS A 60 -10.24 0.43 2.50
CA HIS A 60 -9.34 -0.29 1.60
C HIS A 60 -9.80 -0.19 0.14
N HIS A 61 -11.10 -0.33 -0.11
CA HIS A 61 -11.66 -0.16 -1.45
C HIS A 61 -11.44 1.26 -1.98
N GLN A 62 -11.72 2.30 -1.17
CA GLN A 62 -11.46 3.69 -1.56
C GLN A 62 -9.97 3.93 -1.86
N LEU A 63 -9.06 3.41 -1.01
CA LEU A 63 -7.62 3.51 -1.24
C LEU A 63 -7.20 2.80 -2.52
N PHE A 64 -7.76 1.63 -2.81
CA PHE A 64 -7.49 0.91 -4.06
C PHE A 64 -7.92 1.73 -5.28
N VAL A 65 -9.14 2.27 -5.27
CA VAL A 65 -9.64 3.13 -6.36
C VAL A 65 -8.75 4.36 -6.55
N LEU A 66 -8.38 5.06 -5.48
CA LEU A 66 -7.51 6.24 -5.56
C LEU A 66 -6.10 5.91 -6.04
N LYS A 67 -5.52 4.80 -5.56
CA LYS A 67 -4.21 4.32 -6.02
C LYS A 67 -4.25 3.97 -7.50
N ASN A 68 -5.28 3.26 -7.96
CA ASN A 68 -5.45 2.94 -9.37
C ASN A 68 -5.70 4.19 -10.22
N ALA A 69 -6.46 5.17 -9.73
CA ALA A 69 -6.65 6.43 -10.45
C ALA A 69 -5.34 7.23 -10.61
N LYS A 70 -4.48 7.24 -9.57
CA LYS A 70 -3.24 8.01 -9.56
C LYS A 70 -2.06 7.30 -10.21
N PHE A 71 -1.92 6.00 -9.97
CA PHE A 71 -0.77 5.19 -10.36
C PHE A 71 -1.12 3.99 -11.25
N GLY A 72 -2.40 3.71 -11.47
CA GLY A 72 -2.84 2.63 -12.33
C GLY A 72 -2.64 2.93 -13.81
N ARG A 73 -2.63 1.86 -14.60
CA ARG A 73 -2.52 1.94 -16.06
C ARG A 73 -3.77 2.68 -16.59
N LYS A 74 -3.57 3.74 -17.37
CA LYS A 74 -4.65 4.48 -18.04
C LYS A 74 -5.21 3.75 -19.27
N SER A 75 -4.58 2.65 -19.68
CA SER A 75 -4.98 1.82 -20.81
C SER A 75 -5.81 0.64 -20.33
N GLU A 76 -6.96 0.41 -20.94
CA GLU A 76 -7.81 -0.77 -20.75
C GLU A 76 -7.21 -2.07 -21.32
N LYS A 77 -5.98 -2.03 -21.85
CA LYS A 77 -5.22 -3.24 -22.19
C LYS A 77 -4.90 -4.01 -20.90
N LEU A 78 -5.81 -4.88 -20.50
CA LEU A 78 -5.56 -5.98 -19.59
C LEU A 78 -4.63 -6.97 -20.29
N GLU A 79 -3.75 -7.64 -19.54
CA GLU A 79 -3.05 -8.81 -20.05
C GLU A 79 -4.12 -9.84 -20.46
N GLU A 80 -3.95 -10.46 -21.63
CA GLU A 80 -4.96 -11.28 -22.32
C GLU A 80 -5.59 -12.35 -21.39
N ASP A 81 -4.85 -12.82 -20.39
CA ASP A 81 -5.28 -13.82 -19.41
C ASP A 81 -6.35 -13.35 -18.41
N LYS A 82 -6.48 -12.04 -18.13
CA LYS A 82 -7.48 -11.52 -17.17
C LYS A 82 -8.78 -11.06 -17.83
N GLN A 83 -8.79 -10.92 -19.14
CA GLN A 83 -9.99 -10.55 -19.89
C GLN A 83 -10.98 -11.73 -19.98
N LEU A 84 -10.49 -12.97 -19.91
CA LEU A 84 -11.29 -14.18 -19.96
C LEU A 84 -12.05 -14.49 -18.66
N ASP A 85 -11.57 -13.98 -17.52
CA ASP A 85 -12.21 -14.20 -16.20
C ASP A 85 -13.33 -13.16 -15.91
N LEU A 86 -13.41 -12.10 -16.73
CA LEU A 86 -14.49 -11.11 -16.72
C LEU A 86 -15.56 -11.49 -17.76
N GLY A 87 -15.97 -12.75 -17.77
CA GLY A 87 -17.10 -13.24 -18.57
C GLY A 87 -18.40 -12.60 -18.09
N PHE A 88 -18.68 -11.39 -18.55
CA PHE A 88 -20.00 -10.75 -18.45
C PHE A 88 -20.95 -11.52 -19.37
N ASP A 89 -21.68 -12.49 -18.81
CA ASP A 89 -22.71 -13.25 -19.52
C ASP A 89 -24.02 -12.45 -19.60
N GLU A 90 -23.97 -11.26 -20.19
CA GLU A 90 -25.15 -10.39 -20.40
C GLU A 90 -26.16 -11.02 -21.39
N ALA A 91 -25.74 -12.06 -22.12
CA ALA A 91 -26.58 -12.79 -23.06
C ALA A 91 -27.73 -13.56 -22.39
N GLU A 92 -27.58 -14.03 -21.15
CA GLU A 92 -28.69 -14.68 -20.41
C GLU A 92 -29.72 -13.66 -19.88
N LEU A 93 -29.30 -12.43 -19.59
CA LEU A 93 -30.18 -11.34 -19.09
C LEU A 93 -31.06 -10.75 -20.21
N LEU A 94 -30.56 -10.67 -21.44
CA LEU A 94 -31.30 -10.13 -22.59
C LEU A 94 -32.45 -11.02 -23.07
N SER A 95 -32.48 -12.32 -22.71
CA SER A 95 -33.59 -13.21 -23.06
C SER A 95 -34.89 -12.90 -22.27
N SER A 96 -34.86 -11.98 -21.30
CA SER A 96 -35.99 -11.69 -20.40
C SER A 96 -36.57 -10.28 -20.54
N GLN A 97 -36.09 -9.46 -21.49
CA GLN A 97 -36.52 -8.07 -21.61
C GLN A 97 -36.66 -7.65 -23.08
N ASP A 98 -37.65 -8.23 -23.73
CA ASP A 98 -38.26 -7.63 -24.91
C ASP A 98 -39.12 -6.43 -24.47
N VAL A 99 -39.10 -5.39 -25.32
CA VAL A 99 -39.82 -4.10 -25.30
C VAL A 99 -39.23 -2.94 -24.47
N THR A 100 -38.53 -1.99 -25.11
CA THR A 100 -39.10 -0.68 -25.53
C THR A 100 -38.04 0.37 -25.96
N SER A 101 -38.39 1.07 -27.04
CA SER A 101 -37.99 2.43 -27.46
C SER A 101 -36.50 2.74 -27.72
N GLU A 102 -36.16 2.75 -29.01
CA GLU A 102 -35.04 3.51 -29.57
C GLU A 102 -35.39 5.01 -29.57
N GLU A 103 -34.97 5.73 -28.53
CA GLU A 103 -34.83 7.19 -28.62
C GLU A 103 -33.46 7.53 -29.19
N VAL A 104 -33.46 8.13 -30.38
CA VAL A 104 -32.27 8.69 -31.03
C VAL A 104 -31.82 9.91 -30.23
N ILE A 105 -30.85 9.71 -29.35
CA ILE A 105 -30.18 10.80 -28.64
C ILE A 105 -29.25 11.50 -29.63
N GLU A 106 -29.60 12.72 -30.03
CA GLU A 106 -28.71 13.61 -30.79
C GLU A 106 -27.45 13.92 -29.95
N THR A 107 -26.36 13.19 -30.22
CA THR A 107 -25.07 13.46 -29.60
C THR A 107 -24.50 14.76 -30.18
N LYS A 108 -24.67 15.87 -29.45
CA LYS A 108 -23.91 17.09 -29.69
C LYS A 108 -22.44 16.81 -29.39
N THR A 109 -21.67 16.54 -30.45
CA THR A 109 -20.22 16.35 -30.37
C THR A 109 -19.56 17.68 -30.06
N ILE A 110 -19.37 17.98 -28.77
CA ILE A 110 -18.52 19.07 -28.33
C ILE A 110 -17.08 18.67 -28.66
N THR A 111 -16.58 19.13 -29.80
CA THR A 111 -15.18 18.97 -30.20
C THR A 111 -14.30 19.89 -29.35
N ILE A 112 -14.03 19.47 -28.12
CA ILE A 112 -12.98 20.08 -27.30
C ILE A 112 -11.66 19.76 -27.98
N LYS A 113 -11.06 20.74 -28.66
CA LYS A 113 -9.68 20.67 -29.15
C LYS A 113 -8.75 20.59 -27.94
N LYS A 114 -8.55 19.37 -27.43
CA LYS A 114 -7.54 19.09 -26.41
C LYS A 114 -6.19 19.48 -26.99
N LYS A 115 -5.52 20.48 -26.40
CA LYS A 115 -4.10 20.75 -26.70
C LYS A 115 -3.35 19.45 -26.49
N LYS A 116 -2.69 18.96 -27.55
CA LYS A 116 -1.83 17.78 -27.46
C LYS A 116 -0.83 18.05 -26.33
N PRO A 117 -0.68 17.16 -25.33
CA PRO A 117 0.31 17.33 -24.28
C PRO A 117 1.70 17.20 -24.90
N GLY A 118 2.25 18.31 -25.40
CA GLY A 118 3.63 18.41 -25.80
C GLY A 118 4.54 18.36 -24.57
N ARG A 119 5.82 18.01 -24.79
CA ARG A 119 6.83 18.09 -23.73
C ARG A 119 6.94 19.55 -23.28
N LYS A 120 6.89 19.79 -21.98
CA LYS A 120 7.25 21.10 -21.43
C LYS A 120 8.78 21.26 -21.59
N PRO A 121 9.27 22.42 -22.03
CA PRO A 121 10.72 22.67 -22.09
C PRO A 121 11.34 22.53 -20.71
N LEU A 122 12.65 22.25 -20.65
CA LEU A 122 13.35 22.26 -19.39
C LEU A 122 13.34 23.69 -18.80
N PRO A 123 13.36 23.84 -17.47
CA PRO A 123 13.38 25.15 -16.85
C PRO A 123 14.69 25.89 -17.17
N SER A 124 14.59 27.14 -17.64
CA SER A 124 15.75 27.96 -18.05
C SER A 124 16.76 28.24 -16.93
N ASN A 125 16.37 28.05 -15.67
CA ASN A 125 17.23 28.28 -14.50
C ASN A 125 18.05 27.05 -14.10
N MET A 126 18.01 25.95 -14.87
CA MET A 126 18.77 24.74 -14.57
C MET A 126 20.23 24.88 -15.05
N PRO A 127 21.23 24.47 -14.26
CA PRO A 127 22.61 24.46 -14.75
C PRO A 127 22.72 23.52 -15.95
N TYR A 128 23.42 23.98 -16.99
CA TYR A 128 23.64 23.25 -18.23
C TYR A 128 25.14 23.23 -18.57
N ILE A 129 25.53 22.29 -19.43
CA ILE A 129 26.87 22.21 -20.01
C ILE A 129 26.70 22.31 -21.53
N GLU A 130 27.41 23.24 -22.18
CA GLU A 130 27.37 23.41 -23.63
C GLU A 130 28.33 22.42 -24.32
N HIS A 131 27.79 21.56 -25.17
CA HIS A 131 28.55 20.70 -26.06
C HIS A 131 28.42 21.22 -27.49
N ILE A 132 29.48 21.84 -28.01
CA ILE A 132 29.52 22.38 -29.37
C ILE A 132 30.09 21.29 -30.31
N HIS A 133 29.26 20.86 -31.25
CA HIS A 133 29.68 19.96 -32.32
C HIS A 133 29.97 20.78 -33.59
N ASP A 134 31.25 21.02 -33.87
CA ASP A 134 31.71 21.66 -35.10
C ASP A 134 32.37 20.64 -36.02
N ILE A 135 32.37 20.91 -37.32
CA ILE A 135 33.09 20.13 -38.32
C ILE A 135 34.59 20.49 -38.28
N ASN A 136 35.44 19.57 -38.72
CA ASN A 136 36.88 19.79 -38.74
C ASN A 136 37.24 20.92 -39.73
N ASP A 137 38.36 21.60 -39.54
CA ASP A 137 38.75 22.77 -40.34
C ASP A 137 38.98 22.44 -41.83
N ALA A 138 39.39 21.20 -42.13
CA ALA A 138 39.51 20.71 -43.50
C ALA A 138 38.16 20.66 -44.23
N ASP A 139 37.09 20.35 -43.50
CA ASP A 139 35.73 20.17 -44.05
C ASP A 139 34.95 21.49 -44.10
N LYS A 140 35.51 22.60 -43.58
CA LYS A 140 34.95 23.95 -43.68
C LYS A 140 35.13 24.58 -45.07
N HIS A 141 35.67 23.84 -46.03
CA HIS A 141 35.84 24.27 -47.41
C HIS A 141 34.94 23.44 -48.32
N CYS A 142 34.15 24.12 -49.15
CA CYS A 142 33.34 23.46 -50.16
C CYS A 142 34.23 22.88 -51.26
N ALA A 143 33.75 21.87 -51.99
CA ALA A 143 34.44 21.30 -53.14
C ALA A 143 34.78 22.33 -54.24
N CYS A 144 34.10 23.49 -54.27
CA CYS A 144 34.41 24.59 -55.17
C CYS A 144 35.55 25.52 -54.69
N GLY A 145 36.14 25.27 -53.51
CA GLY A 145 37.25 26.05 -52.92
C GLY A 145 36.81 27.26 -52.08
N CYS A 146 35.51 27.54 -51.98
CA CYS A 146 34.99 28.59 -51.12
C CYS A 146 34.86 28.12 -49.66
N ALA A 147 35.09 29.02 -48.70
CA ALA A 147 34.83 28.76 -47.29
C ALA A 147 33.31 28.65 -47.03
N LEU A 148 32.90 27.63 -46.28
CA LEU A 148 31.53 27.45 -45.82
C LEU A 148 31.20 28.52 -44.78
N THR A 149 30.04 29.14 -44.91
CA THR A 149 29.54 30.15 -43.97
C THR A 149 28.57 29.51 -42.99
N HIS A 150 28.54 30.06 -41.77
CA HIS A 150 27.62 29.62 -40.74
C HIS A 150 26.19 30.03 -41.09
N ILE A 151 25.24 29.07 -41.12
CA ILE A 151 23.84 29.29 -41.52
C ILE A 151 22.90 29.32 -40.31
N GLY A 152 23.21 28.55 -39.26
CA GLY A 152 22.38 28.44 -38.05
C GLY A 152 22.79 27.26 -37.19
N ASN A 153 22.27 27.22 -35.97
CA ASN A 153 22.49 26.11 -35.03
C ASN A 153 21.15 25.43 -34.71
N GLU A 154 21.15 24.10 -34.69
CA GLU A 154 20.03 23.32 -34.14
C GLU A 154 20.32 23.01 -32.66
N THR A 155 19.40 23.37 -31.78
CA THR A 155 19.55 23.16 -30.33
C THR A 155 18.68 22.00 -29.85
N SER A 156 19.28 21.05 -29.14
CA SER A 156 18.57 19.97 -28.47
C SER A 156 18.96 19.93 -26.99
N GLU A 157 17.98 19.77 -26.11
CA GLU A 157 18.18 19.72 -24.67
C GLU A 157 18.05 18.29 -24.14
N GLN A 158 19.01 17.85 -23.33
CA GLN A 158 19.00 16.56 -22.65
C GLN A 158 19.18 16.77 -21.14
N LEU A 159 18.39 16.04 -20.33
CA LEU A 159 18.51 16.05 -18.87
C LEU A 159 19.32 14.85 -18.40
N ASP A 160 20.55 15.08 -17.95
CA ASP A 160 21.41 14.06 -17.36
C ASP A 160 21.41 14.17 -15.82
N VAL A 161 21.41 13.04 -15.14
CA VAL A 161 21.43 12.96 -13.67
C VAL A 161 22.77 12.38 -13.23
N LEU A 162 23.52 13.14 -12.44
CA LEU A 162 24.69 12.59 -11.76
C LEU A 162 24.21 11.68 -10.61
N PRO A 163 24.73 10.45 -10.50
CA PRO A 163 24.37 9.56 -9.41
C PRO A 163 24.67 10.22 -8.07
N GLN A 164 23.86 9.93 -7.05
CA GLN A 164 24.04 10.44 -5.69
C GLN A 164 25.41 9.99 -5.15
N VAL A 165 26.40 10.87 -5.25
CA VAL A 165 27.81 10.53 -5.03
C VAL A 165 28.01 10.19 -3.55
N THR A 166 28.49 8.98 -3.27
CA THR A 166 28.96 8.57 -1.95
C THR A 166 30.43 8.20 -2.04
N TYR A 167 31.23 8.69 -1.09
CA TYR A 167 32.70 8.50 -1.08
C TYR A 167 33.19 8.05 0.30
N ARG A 168 34.30 7.30 0.31
CA ARG A 168 34.94 6.79 1.53
C ARG A 168 35.91 7.82 2.10
N VAL A 169 35.77 8.13 3.38
CA VAL A 169 36.72 8.97 4.11
C VAL A 169 37.76 8.08 4.79
N ILE A 170 39.04 8.30 4.47
CA ILE A 170 40.17 7.60 5.10
C ILE A 170 40.72 8.50 6.20
N HIS A 171 40.70 8.02 7.45
CA HIS A 171 41.31 8.71 8.58
C HIS A 171 42.66 8.09 8.90
N ILE A 172 43.72 8.83 8.59
CA ILE A 172 45.10 8.47 8.93
C ILE A 172 45.48 9.26 10.17
N ARG A 173 45.84 8.57 11.26
CA ARG A 173 46.51 9.19 12.41
C ARG A 173 47.94 8.70 12.44
N SER A 174 48.87 9.62 12.26
CA SER A 174 50.28 9.34 12.45
C SER A 174 50.51 9.07 13.95
N VAL A 175 50.99 7.88 14.25
CA VAL A 175 51.46 7.54 15.59
C VAL A 175 52.95 7.86 15.62
N MET A 176 53.35 8.81 16.46
CA MET A 176 54.76 9.15 16.66
C MET A 176 55.28 8.36 17.87
N GLY A 177 56.39 7.64 17.67
CA GLY A 177 57.17 7.00 18.73
C GLY A 177 58.50 7.72 18.93
N HIS A 178 59.08 7.62 20.12
CA HIS A 178 60.44 8.07 20.41
C HIS A 178 61.33 6.84 20.60
N ASP A 179 62.33 6.69 19.74
CA ASP A 179 63.30 5.59 19.84
C ASP A 179 64.40 6.00 20.85
N TYR A 180 64.64 5.15 21.86
CA TYR A 180 65.75 5.32 22.82
C TYR A 180 67.06 4.80 22.25
#